data_AF-A0A923DMH5-F1
#
_entry.id   AF-A0A923DMH5-F1
#
_cell.length_a   1.000
_cell.length_b   1.000
_cell.length_c   1.000
_cell.angle_alpha   90.00
_cell.angle_beta   90.00
_cell.angle_gamma   90.00
#
_symmetry.space_group_name_H-M   'P 1'
#
loop_
_entity.id
_entity.type
_entity.pdbx_description
1 polymer ?
#
loop_
_entity_poly.entity_id
_entity_poly.type
_entity_poly.pdbx_seq_one_letter_code
_entity_poly.pdbx_strand_id
1 'polypeptide(L)'
;MSFMQLGMPFVVFSLGLAVACQAGKNGGEIRPPVVAGKFYPESAAVLKSAIEKFMTSAAPAQAQTPLAIVVPHAGYIYSGQICADGYNQIRNGAYEVVVILGTNHTAPNLQKIALFPGAGFRTPLGIVPVDEGIVAALIAASPDSKADKAPHVREHSI
;
A
#
# COMPACT_ATOMS: atom_id res chain seq x y z
N MET A 1 14.25 -15.15 -56.76
CA MET A 1 13.17 -16.14 -56.67
C MET A 1 13.18 -16.76 -55.28
N SER A 2 12.15 -16.47 -54.49
CA SER A 2 11.43 -17.38 -53.58
C SER A 2 10.97 -16.62 -52.34
N PHE A 3 9.79 -16.03 -52.45
CA PHE A 3 8.89 -15.80 -51.34
C PHE A 3 8.35 -17.15 -50.87
N MET A 4 8.33 -17.39 -49.56
CA MET A 4 7.27 -18.20 -48.96
C MET A 4 7.10 -17.82 -47.48
N GLN A 5 6.01 -17.10 -47.23
CA GLN A 5 5.30 -17.01 -45.96
C GLN A 5 5.02 -18.40 -45.41
N LEU A 6 5.21 -18.60 -44.10
CA LEU A 6 4.37 -19.51 -43.34
C LEU A 6 4.16 -18.93 -41.93
N GLY A 7 2.90 -18.91 -41.54
CA GLY A 7 2.38 -18.12 -40.43
C GLY A 7 2.70 -18.64 -39.03
N MET A 8 2.45 -17.74 -38.08
CA MET A 8 2.31 -17.94 -36.64
C MET A 8 1.47 -19.19 -36.28
N PRO A 9 1.67 -19.73 -35.07
CA PRO A 9 0.84 -19.23 -33.97
C PRO A 9 1.68 -18.69 -32.82
N PHE A 10 1.38 -17.44 -32.43
CA PHE A 10 1.67 -16.93 -31.09
C PHE A 10 0.93 -17.84 -30.11
N VAL A 11 1.67 -18.54 -29.26
CA VAL A 11 1.09 -19.10 -28.05
C VAL A 11 1.45 -18.14 -26.92
N VAL A 12 0.52 -17.23 -26.63
CA VAL A 12 0.55 -16.42 -25.41
C VAL A 12 0.11 -17.34 -24.28
N PHE A 13 1.05 -17.93 -23.56
CA PHE A 13 0.75 -18.50 -22.25
C PHE A 13 0.64 -17.33 -21.25
N SER A 14 -0.55 -16.72 -21.18
CA SER A 14 -0.89 -15.86 -20.06
C SER A 14 -1.18 -16.75 -18.85
N LEU A 15 -0.12 -17.21 -18.18
CA LEU A 15 -0.25 -17.79 -16.86
C LEU A 15 -0.50 -16.64 -15.88
N GLY A 16 -1.76 -16.21 -15.81
CA GLY A 16 -2.26 -15.36 -14.75
C GLY A 16 -2.20 -16.15 -13.44
N LEU A 17 -1.03 -16.19 -12.81
CA LEU A 17 -0.92 -16.58 -11.43
C LEU A 17 -1.47 -15.42 -10.61
N ALA A 18 -2.79 -15.43 -10.41
CA ALA A 18 -3.37 -14.77 -9.28
C ALA A 18 -2.73 -15.42 -8.05
N VAL A 19 -1.65 -14.82 -7.54
CA VAL A 19 -1.22 -15.06 -6.17
C VAL A 19 -2.31 -14.45 -5.31
N ALA A 20 -3.37 -15.23 -5.09
CA ALA A 20 -4.21 -15.07 -3.93
C ALA A 20 -3.27 -15.35 -2.75
N CYS A 21 -2.68 -14.28 -2.21
CA CYS A 21 -1.96 -14.33 -0.96
C CYS A 21 -2.95 -14.95 0.04
N GLN A 22 -2.66 -16.17 0.50
CA GLN A 22 -3.49 -16.81 1.50
C GLN A 22 -3.38 -15.97 2.76
N ALA A 23 -4.37 -15.09 2.97
CA ALA A 23 -4.59 -14.44 4.24
C ALA A 23 -4.65 -15.55 5.30
N GLY A 24 -3.73 -15.49 6.27
CA GLY A 24 -3.71 -16.43 7.37
C GLY A 24 -5.10 -16.55 7.99
N LYS A 25 -5.52 -17.80 8.24
CA LYS A 25 -6.81 -18.15 8.85
C LYS A 25 -6.87 -17.78 10.34
N ASN A 26 -6.59 -16.53 10.70
CA ASN A 26 -6.89 -15.98 12.01
C ASN A 26 -7.84 -14.79 11.79
N GLY A 27 -9.04 -14.84 12.39
CA GLY A 27 -10.07 -13.80 12.30
C GLY A 27 -9.70 -12.52 13.06
N GLY A 28 -8.51 -11.98 12.83
CA GLY A 28 -8.04 -10.73 13.43
C GLY A 28 -8.77 -9.52 12.87
N GLU A 29 -8.75 -8.43 13.65
CA GLU A 29 -9.48 -7.22 13.30
C GLU A 29 -8.95 -6.58 12.01
N ILE A 30 -9.85 -6.18 11.12
CA ILE A 30 -9.52 -5.40 9.91
C ILE A 30 -9.85 -3.93 10.16
N ARG A 31 -8.85 -3.05 10.09
CA ARG A 31 -9.05 -1.60 10.20
C ARG A 31 -9.83 -1.08 8.99
N PRO A 32 -10.99 -0.44 9.16
CA PRO A 32 -11.71 0.18 8.05
C PRO A 32 -11.00 1.46 7.57
N PRO A 33 -11.20 1.89 6.32
CA PRO A 33 -10.68 3.18 5.87
C PRO A 33 -11.40 4.32 6.59
N VAL A 34 -10.65 5.28 7.13
CA VAL A 34 -11.21 6.39 7.94
C VAL A 34 -11.62 7.61 7.12
N VAL A 35 -11.07 7.76 5.91
CA VAL A 35 -11.22 8.95 5.05
C VAL A 35 -11.60 8.62 3.60
N ALA A 36 -12.00 7.38 3.31
CA ALA A 36 -12.62 7.04 2.02
C ALA A 36 -13.88 7.90 1.80
N GLY A 37 -14.05 8.41 0.58
CA GLY A 37 -15.11 9.38 0.25
C GLY A 37 -14.83 10.81 0.68
N LYS A 38 -13.74 11.08 1.42
CA LYS A 38 -13.32 12.42 1.87
C LYS A 38 -11.99 12.83 1.26
N PHE A 39 -10.96 12.03 1.47
CA PHE A 39 -9.59 12.32 1.01
C PHE A 39 -9.30 11.69 -0.34
N TYR A 40 -9.95 10.56 -0.62
CA TYR A 40 -9.86 9.83 -1.88
C TYR A 40 -11.20 9.14 -2.17
N PRO A 41 -11.49 8.77 -3.42
CA PRO A 41 -12.75 8.12 -3.78
C PRO A 41 -12.98 6.82 -3.01
N GLU A 42 -14.21 6.61 -2.54
CA GLU A 42 -14.62 5.34 -1.89
C GLU A 42 -14.88 4.21 -2.90
N SER A 43 -15.22 4.57 -4.15
CA SER A 43 -15.44 3.60 -5.22
C SER A 43 -14.09 3.06 -5.71
N ALA A 44 -13.93 1.74 -5.68
CA ALA A 44 -12.73 1.05 -6.14
C ALA A 44 -12.36 1.44 -7.58
N ALA A 45 -13.35 1.48 -8.47
CA ALA A 45 -13.14 1.82 -9.88
C ALA A 45 -12.67 3.27 -10.05
N VAL A 46 -13.31 4.21 -9.36
CA VAL A 46 -12.95 5.64 -9.41
C VAL A 46 -11.58 5.88 -8.79
N LEU A 47 -11.28 5.23 -7.67
CA LEU A 47 -9.97 5.31 -7.03
C LEU A 47 -8.86 4.80 -7.95
N LYS A 48 -9.08 3.65 -8.60
CA LYS A 48 -8.13 3.08 -9.56
C LYS A 48 -7.87 4.03 -10.72
N SER A 49 -8.91 4.58 -11.36
CA SER A 49 -8.76 5.56 -12.43
C SER A 49 -8.03 6.82 -11.98
N ALA A 50 -8.28 7.30 -10.76
CA ALA A 50 -7.60 8.46 -10.20
C ALA A 50 -6.09 8.18 -10.00
N ILE A 51 -5.73 7.03 -9.43
CA ILE A 51 -4.33 6.62 -9.25
C ILE A 51 -3.63 6.48 -10.60
N GLU A 52 -4.24 5.78 -11.56
CA GLU A 52 -3.70 5.61 -12.91
C GLU A 52 -3.42 6.97 -13.58
N LYS A 53 -4.34 7.93 -13.44
CA LYS A 53 -4.16 9.28 -13.97
C LYS A 53 -2.96 10.02 -13.37
N PHE A 54 -2.71 9.90 -12.06
CA PHE A 54 -1.50 10.51 -11.48
C PHE A 54 -0.24 9.79 -11.94
N MET A 55 -0.29 8.46 -12.06
CA MET A 55 0.83 7.63 -12.49
C MET A 55 1.25 7.87 -13.94
N THR A 56 0.35 8.31 -14.84
CA THR A 56 0.74 8.67 -16.22
C THR A 56 1.70 9.86 -16.28
N SER A 57 1.64 10.75 -15.29
CA SER A 57 2.45 11.96 -15.22
C SER A 57 3.52 11.89 -14.13
N ALA A 58 3.71 10.71 -13.52
CA ALA A 58 4.64 10.57 -12.40
C ALA A 58 6.09 10.82 -12.82
N ALA A 59 6.83 11.51 -11.95
CA ALA A 59 8.27 11.71 -12.15
C ALA A 59 8.99 10.37 -12.40
N PRO A 60 9.92 10.29 -13.37
CA PRO A 60 10.62 9.06 -13.68
C PRO A 60 11.39 8.54 -12.46
N ALA A 61 11.47 7.22 -12.34
CA ALA A 61 12.26 6.59 -11.28
C ALA A 61 13.74 6.95 -11.43
N GLN A 62 14.36 7.45 -10.36
CA GLN A 62 15.76 7.86 -10.35
C GLN A 62 16.70 6.79 -9.77
N ALA A 63 16.17 5.93 -8.91
CA ALA A 63 16.90 4.84 -8.27
C ALA A 63 16.24 3.49 -8.61
N GLN A 64 17.04 2.43 -8.67
CA GLN A 64 16.55 1.09 -9.04
C GLN A 64 15.67 0.47 -7.95
N THR A 65 16.11 0.53 -6.69
CA THR A 65 15.43 -0.06 -5.52
C THR A 65 15.66 0.78 -4.27
N PRO A 66 14.92 1.89 -4.09
CA PRO A 66 14.99 2.69 -2.87
C PRO A 66 14.62 1.87 -1.63
N LEU A 67 15.28 2.13 -0.50
CA LEU A 67 14.90 1.54 0.80
C LEU A 67 13.67 2.21 1.41
N ALA A 68 13.49 3.51 1.14
CA ALA A 68 12.40 4.30 1.69
C ALA A 68 12.00 5.43 0.73
N ILE A 69 10.75 5.84 0.83
CA ILE A 69 10.21 7.07 0.22
C ILE A 69 9.45 7.86 1.28
N VAL A 70 9.32 9.17 1.06
CA VAL A 70 8.47 10.04 1.87
C VAL A 70 7.43 10.64 0.94
N VAL A 71 6.16 10.45 1.30
CA VAL A 71 5.01 10.98 0.54
C VAL A 71 4.07 11.74 1.46
N PRO A 72 3.37 12.78 0.96
CA PRO A 72 2.34 13.47 1.73
C PRO A 72 1.12 12.57 1.97
N HIS A 73 0.31 12.89 2.99
CA HIS A 73 -0.92 12.17 3.33
C HIS A 73 -2.20 13.03 3.29
N ALA A 74 -2.13 14.22 2.69
CA ALA A 74 -3.33 15.03 2.43
C ALA A 74 -4.24 14.35 1.39
N GLY A 75 -5.48 14.84 1.24
CA GLY A 75 -6.40 14.33 0.22
C GLY A 75 -5.86 14.45 -1.20
N TYR A 76 -6.23 13.51 -2.08
CA TYR A 76 -5.68 13.35 -3.43
C TYR A 76 -5.82 14.58 -4.31
N ILE A 77 -6.83 15.42 -4.07
CA ILE A 77 -7.00 16.69 -4.80
C ILE A 77 -5.84 17.67 -4.55
N TYR A 78 -5.12 17.53 -3.43
CA TYR A 78 -3.99 18.38 -3.06
C TYR A 78 -2.64 17.69 -3.28
N SER A 79 -2.58 16.37 -3.09
CA SER A 79 -1.31 15.64 -2.93
C SER A 79 -1.13 14.48 -3.91
N GLY A 80 -2.16 14.10 -4.67
CA GLY A 80 -2.18 12.84 -5.43
C GLY A 80 -1.03 12.71 -6.43
N GLN A 81 -0.67 13.80 -7.12
CA GLN A 81 0.47 13.79 -8.05
C GLN A 81 1.81 13.60 -7.33
N ILE A 82 2.02 14.29 -6.20
CA ILE A 82 3.25 14.17 -5.41
C ILE A 82 3.38 12.74 -4.85
N CYS A 83 2.28 12.14 -4.42
CA CYS A 83 2.26 10.73 -4.03
C CYS A 83 2.67 9.83 -5.20
N ALA A 84 2.12 10.03 -6.41
CA ALA A 84 2.47 9.24 -7.58
C ALA A 84 3.95 9.38 -7.97
N ASP A 85 4.51 10.59 -7.89
CA ASP A 85 5.94 10.84 -8.13
C ASP A 85 6.82 10.01 -7.18
N GLY A 86 6.46 9.95 -5.89
CA GLY A 86 7.14 9.15 -4.88
C GLY A 86 6.96 7.65 -5.06
N TYR A 87 5.73 7.17 -5.27
CA TYR A 87 5.46 5.74 -5.48
C TYR A 87 6.09 5.20 -6.77
N ASN A 88 6.23 6.03 -7.81
CA ASN A 88 6.90 5.61 -9.04
C ASN A 88 8.39 5.30 -8.82
N GLN A 89 9.03 5.87 -7.79
CA GLN A 89 10.43 5.58 -7.44
C GLN A 89 10.64 4.13 -6.98
N ILE A 90 9.60 3.47 -6.45
CA ILE A 90 9.69 2.10 -5.92
C ILE A 90 8.95 1.08 -6.80
N ARG A 91 8.36 1.51 -7.92
CA ARG A 91 7.49 0.67 -8.77
C ARG A 91 8.18 -0.59 -9.31
N ASN A 92 9.49 -0.53 -9.55
CA ASN A 92 10.27 -1.64 -10.10
C ASN A 92 10.96 -2.48 -9.02
N GLY A 93 10.81 -2.11 -7.75
CA GLY A 93 11.37 -2.88 -6.65
C GLY A 93 10.49 -4.06 -6.26
N ALA A 94 11.12 -5.14 -5.79
CA ALA A 94 10.45 -6.25 -5.14
C ALA A 94 10.64 -6.09 -3.62
N TYR A 95 9.55 -5.90 -2.90
CA TYR A 95 9.54 -5.73 -1.45
C TYR A 95 8.66 -6.80 -0.82
N GLU A 96 9.22 -7.58 0.09
CA GLU A 96 8.48 -8.63 0.81
C GLU A 96 7.65 -8.04 1.95
N VAL A 97 8.17 -7.00 2.60
CA VAL A 97 7.53 -6.29 3.71
C VAL A 97 7.64 -4.78 3.47
N VAL A 98 6.54 -4.06 3.65
CA VAL A 98 6.49 -2.60 3.62
C VAL A 98 6.07 -2.09 4.99
N VAL A 99 6.89 -1.23 5.60
CA VAL A 99 6.57 -0.54 6.85
C VAL A 99 6.09 0.86 6.53
N ILE A 100 4.86 1.20 6.92
CA ILE A 100 4.30 2.55 6.79
C ILE A 100 4.40 3.25 8.13
N LEU A 101 5.13 4.36 8.16
CA LEU A 101 5.25 5.22 9.34
C LEU A 101 4.34 6.43 9.18
N GLY A 102 3.31 6.53 10.02
CA GLY A 102 2.40 7.66 10.06
C GLY A 102 2.68 8.61 11.22
N THR A 103 2.34 9.88 11.03
CA THR A 103 2.24 10.84 12.12
C THR A 103 0.95 10.64 12.91
N ASN A 104 0.89 11.16 14.13
CA ASN A 104 -0.29 11.09 14.97
C ASN A 104 -0.96 12.46 15.11
N HIS A 105 -2.21 12.55 14.70
CA HIS A 105 -3.07 13.73 14.78
C HIS A 105 -4.23 13.55 15.75
N THR A 106 -4.55 12.30 16.15
CA THR A 106 -5.82 11.98 16.81
C THR A 106 -5.70 11.43 18.22
N ALA A 107 -4.51 11.02 18.65
CA ALA A 107 -4.24 10.45 19.97
C ALA A 107 -3.25 11.31 20.79
N PRO A 108 -3.70 12.34 21.50
CA PRO A 108 -2.81 13.30 22.19
C PRO A 108 -1.91 12.65 23.26
N ASN A 109 -2.29 11.49 23.79
CA ASN A 109 -1.56 10.79 24.84
C ASN A 109 -0.59 9.72 24.32
N LEU A 110 -0.44 9.57 22.99
CA LEU A 110 0.55 8.65 22.43
C LEU A 110 1.96 9.18 22.72
N GLN A 111 2.75 8.40 23.47
CA GLN A 111 4.10 8.80 23.86
C GLN A 111 5.18 8.28 22.91
N LYS A 112 4.95 7.14 22.26
CA LYS A 112 5.95 6.38 21.49
C LYS A 112 5.33 5.81 20.21
N ILE A 113 5.59 4.54 19.88
CA ILE A 113 5.14 3.91 18.63
C ILE A 113 3.97 2.97 18.93
N ALA A 114 2.85 3.19 18.24
CA ALA A 114 1.71 2.30 18.25
C ALA A 114 1.69 1.44 16.98
N LEU A 115 1.80 0.13 17.15
CA LEU A 115 1.67 -0.86 16.09
C LEU A 115 0.21 -1.35 16.07
N PHE A 116 -0.40 -1.39 14.89
CA PHE A 116 -1.75 -1.91 14.75
C PHE A 116 -1.74 -3.42 14.99
N PRO A 117 -2.48 -3.94 15.99
CA PRO A 117 -2.44 -5.37 16.34
C PRO A 117 -3.43 -6.23 15.55
N GLY A 118 -4.14 -5.67 14.56
CA GLY A 118 -5.11 -6.40 13.74
C GLY A 118 -4.49 -7.05 12.51
N ALA A 119 -5.30 -7.84 11.80
CA ALA A 119 -4.85 -8.66 10.68
C ALA A 119 -4.71 -7.90 9.35
N GLY A 120 -5.22 -6.67 9.25
CA GLY A 120 -5.15 -5.94 7.99
C GLY A 120 -5.80 -4.56 7.98
N PHE A 121 -5.54 -3.85 6.89
CA PHE A 121 -6.09 -2.53 6.57
C PHE A 121 -6.98 -2.67 5.35
N ARG A 122 -8.29 -2.38 5.50
CA ARG A 122 -9.21 -2.36 4.37
C ARG A 122 -9.05 -1.04 3.61
N THR A 123 -8.88 -1.15 2.31
CA THR A 123 -8.94 -0.04 1.36
C THR A 123 -10.10 -0.28 0.38
N PRO A 124 -10.51 0.73 -0.42
CA PRO A 124 -11.43 0.49 -1.51
C PRO A 124 -10.94 -0.55 -2.55
N LEU A 125 -9.64 -0.79 -2.64
CA LEU A 125 -9.05 -1.75 -3.60
C LEU A 125 -8.88 -3.16 -3.03
N GLY A 126 -9.20 -3.37 -1.76
CA GLY A 126 -9.01 -4.65 -1.07
C GLY A 126 -8.37 -4.49 0.30
N ILE A 127 -8.08 -5.63 0.94
CA ILE A 127 -7.44 -5.68 2.25
C ILE A 127 -5.93 -5.85 2.06
N VAL A 128 -5.16 -4.98 2.69
CA VAL A 128 -3.71 -5.13 2.83
C VAL A 128 -3.46 -5.87 4.15
N PRO A 129 -2.88 -7.09 4.12
CA PRO A 129 -2.61 -7.84 5.33
C PRO A 129 -1.51 -7.18 6.16
N VAL A 130 -1.61 -7.29 7.48
CA VAL A 130 -0.52 -6.98 8.40
C VAL A 130 0.31 -8.23 8.58
N ASP A 131 1.63 -8.07 8.55
CA ASP A 131 2.54 -9.14 8.94
C ASP A 131 2.62 -9.22 10.47
N GLU A 132 1.82 -10.13 11.05
CA GLU A 132 1.75 -10.35 12.50
C GLU A 132 3.11 -10.77 13.09
N GLY A 133 3.93 -11.48 12.32
CA GLY A 133 5.27 -11.90 12.73
C GLY A 133 6.21 -10.71 12.90
N ILE A 134 6.19 -9.78 11.93
CA ILE A 134 6.95 -8.52 12.00
C ILE A 134 6.43 -7.63 13.13
N VAL A 135 5.11 -7.53 13.33
CA VAL A 135 4.56 -6.77 14.47
C VAL A 135 5.06 -7.34 15.80
N ALA A 136 5.01 -8.66 15.98
CA ALA A 136 5.52 -9.32 17.18
C ALA A 136 7.03 -9.07 17.38
N ALA A 137 7.82 -9.16 16.30
CA ALA A 137 9.25 -8.89 16.34
C ALA A 137 9.56 -7.43 16.75
N LEU A 138 8.80 -6.45 16.24
CA LEU A 138 8.98 -5.04 16.59
C LEU A 138 8.65 -4.76 18.06
N ILE A 139 7.59 -5.38 18.60
CA ILE A 139 7.24 -5.27 20.03
C ILE A 139 8.34 -5.88 20.90
N ALA A 140 8.88 -7.04 20.51
CA ALA A 140 9.95 -7.69 21.26
C ALA A 140 11.27 -6.91 21.20
N ALA A 141 11.54 -6.22 20.09
CA ALA A 141 12.78 -5.49 19.88
C ALA A 141 12.87 -4.17 20.66
N SER A 142 11.74 -3.58 21.07
CA SER A 142 11.76 -2.27 21.74
C SER A 142 10.60 -2.05 22.71
N PRO A 143 10.85 -1.60 23.96
CA PRO A 143 9.80 -1.24 24.91
C PRO A 143 8.98 -0.01 24.48
N ASP A 144 9.49 0.76 23.51
CA ASP A 144 8.80 1.92 22.94
C ASP A 144 7.76 1.52 21.86
N SER A 145 7.76 0.26 21.42
CA SER A 145 6.82 -0.27 20.42
C SER A 145 5.72 -1.09 21.09
N LYS A 146 4.48 -0.62 21.00
CA LYS A 146 3.34 -1.26 21.66
C LYS A 146 2.25 -1.64 20.66
N ALA A 147 1.69 -2.83 20.83
CA ALA A 147 0.41 -3.19 20.23
C ALA A 147 -0.67 -2.28 20.82
N ASP A 148 -1.12 -1.29 20.05
CA ASP A 148 -2.16 -0.36 20.47
C ASP A 148 -3.00 0.06 19.27
N LYS A 149 -4.26 -0.36 19.29
CA LYS A 149 -5.24 -0.01 18.26
C LYS A 149 -5.73 1.43 18.38
N ALA A 150 -5.75 2.02 19.58
CA ALA A 150 -6.49 3.26 19.83
C ALA A 150 -6.03 4.43 18.93
N PRO A 151 -4.72 4.66 18.71
CA PRO A 151 -4.25 5.68 17.77
C PRO A 151 -4.68 5.45 16.32
N HIS A 152 -4.86 4.20 15.91
CA HIS A 152 -5.20 3.85 14.52
C HIS A 152 -6.68 4.11 14.16
N VAL A 153 -7.57 4.18 15.15
CA VAL A 153 -9.04 4.17 14.92
C VAL A 153 -9.51 5.37 14.08
N ARG A 154 -8.89 6.54 14.27
CA ARG A 154 -9.29 7.78 13.57
C ARG A 154 -8.15 8.45 12.82
N GLU A 155 -6.92 7.97 12.98
CA GLU A 155 -5.76 8.52 12.30
C GLU A 155 -5.84 8.30 10.79
N HIS A 156 -5.35 9.24 9.99
CA HIS A 156 -5.45 9.21 8.53
C HIS A 156 -4.09 9.28 7.82
N SER A 157 -2.99 9.47 8.55
CA SER A 157 -1.64 9.47 7.98
C SER A 157 -1.19 8.10 7.45
N ILE A 158 -1.92 7.03 7.79
CA ILE A 158 -1.75 5.62 7.37
C ILE A 158 -3.04 5.10 6.74
#